data_AF-A0A2S4KCX1-F1
#
_entry.id   AF-A0A2S4KCX1-F1
#
_cell.length_a   1.000
_cell.length_b   1.000
_cell.length_c   1.000
_cell.angle_alpha   90.00
_cell.angle_beta   90.00
_cell.angle_gamma   90.00
#
_symmetry.space_group_name_H-M   'P 1'
#
loop_
_entity.id
_entity.type
_entity.pdbx_description
1 polymer ?
#
loop_
_entity_poly.entity_id
_entity_poly.type
_entity_poly.pdbx_seq_one_letter_code
_entity_poly.pdbx_strand_id
1 'polypeptide(L)'
;MPTTTGQQPLKLNFKDDTLTTVSRDALKAIARKLGFNETQTVLYALARLRDEVLVEQDTEKLLPLTRTQHQAIAKAEPKGKGRVIGSLL
;
A
#
# COMPACT_ATOMS: atom_id res chain seq x y z
N MET A 1 -15.84 -9.84 18.48
CA MET A 1 -14.53 -9.64 17.81
C MET A 1 -14.62 -8.39 16.95
N PRO A 2 -13.76 -7.39 17.14
CA PRO A 2 -13.28 -6.57 16.03
C PRO A 2 -11.77 -6.73 15.89
N THR A 3 -11.32 -7.10 14.69
CA THR A 3 -9.91 -7.15 14.29
C THR A 3 -9.43 -5.75 13.96
N THR A 4 -8.77 -5.10 14.92
CA THR A 4 -8.01 -3.89 14.65
C THR A 4 -6.77 -4.30 13.85
N THR A 5 -6.73 -3.94 12.56
CA THR A 5 -5.50 -3.98 11.76
C THR A 5 -4.55 -2.91 12.31
N GLY A 6 -3.97 -3.18 13.48
CA GLY A 6 -2.95 -2.33 14.07
C GLY A 6 -1.70 -2.44 13.22
N GLN A 7 -1.40 -1.37 12.48
CA GLN A 7 -0.14 -1.26 11.74
C GLN A 7 1.01 -1.52 12.71
N GLN A 8 1.68 -2.67 12.54
CA GLN A 8 2.82 -3.01 13.37
C GLN A 8 3.95 -2.01 13.06
N PRO A 9 4.47 -1.30 14.07
CA PRO A 9 5.57 -0.39 13.86
C PRO A 9 6.80 -1.16 13.37
N LEU A 10 7.35 -0.73 12.23
CA LEU A 10 8.57 -1.29 11.66
C LEU A 10 9.71 -1.10 12.67
N LYS A 11 10.15 -2.18 13.34
CA LYS A 11 11.31 -2.15 14.23
C LYS A 11 12.58 -2.18 13.38
N LEU A 12 13.06 -1.01 12.93
CA LEU A 12 14.41 -0.90 12.40
C LEU A 12 15.41 -0.96 13.55
N ASN A 13 16.15 -2.07 13.63
CA ASN A 13 17.32 -2.17 14.50
C ASN A 13 18.51 -1.57 13.74
N PHE A 14 18.84 -0.31 14.07
CA PHE A 14 20.09 0.30 13.63
C PHE A 14 21.23 -0.33 14.45
N LYS A 15 21.84 -1.40 13.92
CA LYS A 15 23.12 -1.91 14.42
C LYS A 15 24.21 -0.90 14.03
N ASP A 16 25.27 -0.80 14.82
CA ASP A 16 26.34 0.21 14.70
C ASP A 16 27.05 0.25 13.33
N ASP A 17 26.86 -0.78 12.50
CA ASP A 17 27.32 -0.82 11.13
C ASP A 17 26.23 -1.49 10.29
N THR A 18 25.44 -0.71 9.57
CA THR A 18 24.47 -1.24 8.62
C THR A 18 24.68 -0.56 7.28
N LEU A 19 24.72 -1.37 6.22
CA LEU A 19 24.84 -1.09 4.79
C LEU A 19 24.06 0.14 4.25
N THR A 20 23.20 0.74 5.07
CA THR A 20 22.45 1.95 4.82
C THR A 20 23.31 3.16 5.20
N THR A 21 23.79 3.90 4.21
CA THR A 21 24.57 5.16 4.30
C THR A 21 23.94 6.29 5.15
N VAL A 22 22.87 6.01 5.89
CA VAL A 22 22.15 6.95 6.75
C VAL A 22 22.41 6.57 8.21
N SER A 23 23.26 7.35 8.88
CA SER A 23 23.48 7.22 10.32
C SER A 23 22.25 7.65 11.12
N ARG A 24 22.17 7.23 12.38
CA ARG A 24 21.11 7.68 13.29
C ARG A 24 21.13 9.20 13.50
N ASP A 25 22.30 9.82 13.46
CA ASP A 25 22.43 11.28 13.57
C ASP A 25 21.89 11.99 12.33
N ALA A 26 22.11 11.43 11.13
CA ALA A 26 21.48 11.92 9.91
C ALA A 26 19.95 11.82 10.01
N LEU A 27 19.41 10.69 10.49
CA LEU A 27 17.97 10.53 10.73
C LEU A 27 17.43 11.59 11.70
N LYS A 28 18.12 11.84 12.82
CA LYS A 28 17.74 12.87 13.79
C LYS A 28 17.76 14.28 13.20
N ALA A 29 18.78 14.61 12.41
CA ALA A 29 18.88 15.90 11.76
C ALA A 29 17.72 16.13 10.78
N ILE A 30 17.37 15.11 9.99
CA ILE A 30 16.23 15.14 9.07
C ILE A 30 14.92 15.25 9.84
N ALA A 31 14.74 14.45 10.90
CA ALA A 31 13.55 14.46 11.74
C ALA A 31 13.28 15.86 12.31
N ARG A 32 14.32 16.50 12.88
CA ARG A 32 14.23 17.88 13.38
C ARG A 32 13.85 18.87 12.28
N LYS A 33 14.44 18.74 11.09
CA LYS A 33 14.18 19.64 9.96
C LYS A 33 12.73 19.53 9.44
N LEU A 34 12.14 18.34 9.51
CA LEU A 34 10.77 18.07 9.07
C LEU A 34 9.73 18.28 10.19
N GLY A 35 10.15 18.51 11.43
CA GLY A 35 9.24 18.56 12.59
C GLY A 35 8.67 17.19 12.96
N PHE A 36 9.36 16.11 12.62
CA PHE A 36 8.95 14.72 12.84
C PHE A 36 9.78 14.07 13.95
N ASN A 37 9.28 12.97 14.49
CA ASN A 37 10.10 12.01 15.24
C ASN A 37 10.82 11.03 14.29
N GLU A 38 11.77 10.26 14.81
CA GLU A 38 12.57 9.29 14.01
C GLU A 38 11.67 8.30 13.26
N THR A 39 10.62 7.78 13.90
CA THR A 39 9.67 6.83 13.30
C THR A 39 8.89 7.45 12.14
N GLN A 40 8.33 8.65 12.33
CA GLN A 40 7.61 9.38 11.29
C GLN A 40 8.50 9.70 10.09
N THR A 41 9.77 10.02 10.34
CA THR A 41 10.76 10.30 9.30
C THR A 41 11.05 9.06 8.46
N VAL A 42 11.21 7.90 9.10
CA VAL A 42 11.35 6.61 8.42
C VAL A 42 10.11 6.28 7.59
N LEU A 43 8.91 6.43 8.17
CA LEU A 43 7.65 6.15 7.47
C LEU A 43 7.47 7.06 6.25
N TYR A 44 7.81 8.34 6.38
CA TYR A 44 7.80 9.30 5.28
C TYR A 44 8.79 8.91 4.18
N ALA A 45 10.02 8.56 4.54
CA ALA A 45 11.03 8.12 3.59
C ALA A 45 10.61 6.84 2.85
N LEU A 46 10.04 5.87 3.55
CA LEU A 46 9.49 4.64 2.94
C LEU A 46 8.31 4.93 2.01
N ALA A 47 7.42 5.86 2.36
CA ALA A 47 6.31 6.26 1.50
C ALA A 47 6.82 6.92 0.21
N ARG A 48 7.82 7.81 0.31
CA ARG A 48 8.43 8.44 -0.88
C ARG A 48 9.18 7.42 -1.74
N LEU A 49 9.93 6.51 -1.13
CA LEU A 49 10.60 5.42 -1.83
C LEU A 49 9.60 4.48 -2.52
N ARG A 50 8.48 4.17 -1.86
CA ARG A 50 7.37 3.40 -2.46
C ARG A 50 6.87 4.12 -3.71
N ASP A 51 6.60 5.41 -3.64
CA ASP A 51 6.13 6.16 -4.81
C ASP A 51 7.21 6.17 -5.91
N GLU A 52 8.49 6.31 -5.58
CA GLU A 52 9.55 6.30 -6.60
C GLU A 52 9.77 4.93 -7.26
N VAL A 53 9.62 3.83 -6.51
CA VAL A 53 9.93 2.47 -6.98
C VAL A 53 8.70 1.75 -7.52
N LEU A 54 7.52 2.01 -6.96
CA LEU A 54 6.28 1.29 -7.29
C LEU A 54 5.29 2.11 -8.13
N VAL A 55 5.59 3.36 -8.51
CA VAL A 55 4.72 4.13 -9.43
C VAL A 55 4.56 3.47 -10.80
N GLU A 56 5.48 2.59 -11.23
CA GLU A 56 5.25 1.78 -12.43
C GLU A 56 4.28 0.60 -12.23
N GLN A 57 3.95 0.22 -10.99
CA GLN A 57 3.04 -0.90 -10.72
C GLN A 57 1.57 -0.47 -10.56
N ASP A 58 1.30 0.80 -10.28
CA ASP A 58 -0.07 1.33 -10.25
C ASP A 58 -0.50 1.83 -11.64
N THR A 59 -0.79 0.86 -12.50
CA THR A 59 -2.05 0.73 -13.24
C THR A 59 -1.80 -0.31 -14.32
N GLU A 60 -2.31 -1.53 -14.14
CA GLU A 60 -3.13 -2.04 -15.24
C GLU A 60 -4.10 -0.89 -15.52
N LYS A 61 -3.78 -0.06 -16.52
CA LYS A 61 -4.71 0.93 -17.02
C LYS A 61 -6.00 0.16 -17.12
N LEU A 62 -7.01 0.54 -16.34
CA LEU A 62 -8.38 0.07 -16.53
C LEU A 62 -8.80 0.64 -17.88
N LEU A 63 -8.24 0.04 -18.94
CA LEU A 63 -8.48 0.39 -20.30
C LEU A 63 -9.96 0.13 -20.48
N PRO A 64 -10.70 1.10 -21.05
CA PRO A 64 -12.10 0.86 -21.35
C PRO A 64 -12.22 -0.44 -22.12
N LEU A 65 -13.20 -1.27 -21.72
CA LEU A 65 -13.40 -2.59 -22.31
C LEU A 65 -13.44 -2.48 -23.84
N THR A 66 -12.75 -3.39 -24.51
CA THR A 66 -12.76 -3.42 -25.96
C THR A 66 -14.15 -3.83 -26.48
N ARG A 67 -14.45 -3.49 -27.73
CA ARG A 67 -15.75 -3.80 -28.35
C ARG A 67 -16.08 -5.31 -28.31
N THR A 68 -15.05 -6.16 -28.40
CA THR A 68 -15.19 -7.62 -28.31
C THR A 68 -15.54 -8.08 -26.90
N GLN A 69 -14.96 -7.46 -25.87
CA GLN A 69 -15.30 -7.73 -24.47
C GLN A 69 -16.74 -7.30 -24.13
N HIS A 70 -17.18 -6.15 -24.63
CA HIS A 70 -18.58 -5.73 -24.52
C HIS A 70 -19.56 -6.73 -25.16
N GLN A 71 -19.22 -7.26 -26.35
CA GLN A 71 -20.02 -8.28 -27.01
C GLN A 71 -20.05 -9.61 -26.24
N ALA A 72 -18.92 -9.99 -25.62
CA ALA A 72 -18.85 -11.19 -24.78
C ALA A 72 -19.73 -11.06 -23.53
N ILE A 73 -19.72 -9.89 -22.87
CA ILE A 73 -20.59 -9.60 -21.71
C ILE A 73 -22.06 -9.61 -22.11
N ALA A 74 -22.42 -9.01 -23.25
CA ALA A 74 -23.80 -8.98 -23.73
C ALA A 74 -24.34 -10.36 -24.11
N LYS A 75 -23.47 -11.30 -24.54
CA LYS A 75 -23.83 -12.68 -24.88
C LYS A 75 -23.86 -13.62 -23.67
N ALA A 76 -23.19 -13.25 -22.58
CA ALA A 76 -23.19 -14.06 -21.37
C ALA A 76 -24.55 -13.92 -20.67
N GLU A 77 -25.25 -15.04 -20.47
CA GLU A 77 -26.45 -15.04 -19.61
C GLU A 77 -26.06 -14.62 -18.19
N PRO A 78 -26.84 -13.74 -17.55
CA PRO A 78 -26.57 -13.35 -16.17
C PRO A 78 -26.62 -14.59 -15.29
N LYS A 79 -25.52 -14.89 -14.58
CA LYS A 79 -25.49 -15.98 -13.60
C LYS A 79 -26.63 -15.74 -12.61
N GLY A 80 -27.57 -16.68 -12.56
CA GLY A 80 -28.73 -16.62 -11.68
C GLY A 80 -28.29 -16.29 -10.26
N LYS A 81 -28.92 -15.27 -9.65
CA LYS A 81 -28.63 -14.84 -8.28
C LYS A 81 -28.73 -16.06 -7.35
N GLY A 82 -27.59 -16.51 -6.84
CA GLY A 82 -27.56 -17.52 -5.78
C GLY A 82 -28.36 -17.01 -4.58
N ARG A 83 -29.13 -17.90 -3.95
CA ARG A 83 -29.95 -17.61 -2.77
C ARG A 83 -29.09 -16.93 -1.72
N VAL A 84 -29.38 -15.67 -1.40
CA VAL A 84 -28.74 -14.96 -0.29
C VAL A 84 -29.10 -15.72 0.98
N ILE A 85 -28.10 -16.27 1.67
CA ILE A 85 -28.30 -16.93 2.97
C ILE A 85 -28.75 -15.84 3.95
N GLY A 86 -29.99 -15.94 4.43
CA GLY A 86 -30.63 -14.95 5.30
C GLY A 86 -30.08 -14.86 6.72
N SER A 87 -28.83 -15.24 6.97
CA SER A 87 -28.23 -15.28 8.32
C SER A 87 -27.46 -14.00 8.69
N LEU A 88 -27.80 -12.86 8.08
CA LEU A 88 -27.19 -11.55 8.35
C LEU A 88 -28.21 -10.49 8.81
N LEU A 89 -29.34 -10.92 9.37
CA LEU A 89 -30.26 -10.04 10.10
C LEU A 89 -30.34 -10.48 11.57
#